data_AF-A0A3P7QJY5-F1
#
_entry.id   AF-A0A3P7QJY5-F1
#
_cell.length_a   1.000
_cell.length_b   1.000
_cell.length_c   1.000
_cell.angle_alpha   90.00
_cell.angle_beta   90.00
_cell.angle_gamma   90.00
#
_symmetry.space_group_name_H-M   'P 1'
#
loop_
_entity.id
_entity.type
_entity.pdbx_description
1 polymer ?
#
loop_
_entity_poly.entity_id
_entity_poly.type
_entity_poly.pdbx_seq_one_letter_code
_entity_poly.pdbx_strand_id
1 'polypeptide(L)'
;CSDIYFSNIEVIDKSELLNEIVNHKDRRKEIRRNRKLEKYGIYTGNDSVKTLKKAQDFEKQLETLQKEDPEKAMSLSQRRSWLLARLKAQGVKVKTDISRLKMSAKKSEAIKRRSSKSWKERADHVASNKDAKQKKRERNLQIRRDSKKAKKYKKLVKKGHILPQLHND
;
A
#
# COMPACT_ATOMS: atom_id res chain seq x y z
N CYS A 1 -44.05 -42.86 -8.39
CA CYS A 1 -43.55 -41.73 -7.59
C CYS A 1 -42.19 -42.08 -7.06
N SER A 2 -41.15 -41.34 -7.45
CA SER A 2 -39.82 -41.45 -6.85
C SER A 2 -39.51 -40.09 -6.23
N ASP A 3 -39.60 -40.03 -4.90
CA ASP A 3 -39.26 -38.84 -4.13
C ASP A 3 -37.75 -38.63 -4.15
N ILE A 4 -37.32 -37.51 -4.75
CA ILE A 4 -35.90 -37.14 -4.85
C ILE A 4 -35.50 -36.53 -3.50
N TYR A 5 -34.79 -37.32 -2.69
CA TYR A 5 -34.14 -36.83 -1.48
C TYR A 5 -32.96 -35.92 -1.87
N PHE A 6 -33.15 -34.61 -1.77
CA PHE A 6 -32.03 -33.68 -1.76
C PHE A 6 -31.32 -33.81 -0.40
N SER A 7 -30.16 -34.46 -0.39
CA SER A 7 -29.26 -34.42 0.76
C SER A 7 -28.87 -32.97 1.06
N ASN A 8 -29.03 -32.51 2.30
CA ASN A 8 -28.55 -31.21 2.78
C ASN A 8 -27.02 -31.16 2.67
N ILE A 9 -26.52 -30.73 1.52
CA ILE A 9 -25.09 -30.44 1.33
C ILE A 9 -24.81 -29.12 2.06
N GLU A 10 -24.09 -29.20 3.17
CA GLU A 10 -23.57 -28.00 3.85
C GLU A 10 -22.48 -27.39 2.96
N VAL A 11 -22.84 -26.35 2.21
CA VAL A 11 -21.97 -25.67 1.23
C VAL A 11 -20.78 -24.94 1.89
N ILE A 12 -20.84 -24.73 3.20
CA ILE A 12 -19.84 -23.98 3.97
C ILE A 12 -19.38 -24.83 5.15
N ASP A 13 -18.07 -25.00 5.27
CA ASP A 13 -17.48 -25.68 6.41
C ASP A 13 -17.68 -24.84 7.69
N LYS A 14 -18.55 -25.33 8.59
CA LYS A 14 -18.83 -24.66 9.87
C LYS A 14 -17.57 -24.42 10.70
N SER A 15 -16.52 -25.23 10.50
CA SER A 15 -15.25 -25.06 11.20
C SER A 15 -14.54 -23.77 10.79
N GLU A 16 -14.62 -23.38 9.51
CA GLU A 16 -14.02 -22.14 9.01
C GLU A 16 -14.68 -20.90 9.63
N LEU A 17 -16.01 -20.89 9.72
CA LEU A 17 -16.76 -19.80 10.36
C LEU A 17 -16.45 -19.67 11.86
N LEU A 18 -16.33 -20.80 12.56
CA LEU A 18 -15.95 -20.79 13.98
C LEU A 18 -14.51 -20.28 14.17
N ASN A 19 -13.59 -20.65 13.29
CA ASN A 19 -12.21 -20.16 13.31
C ASN A 19 -12.17 -18.64 13.12
N GLU A 20 -12.95 -18.07 12.19
CA GLU A 20 -13.04 -16.62 12.00
C GLU A 20 -13.55 -15.89 13.26
N ILE A 21 -14.57 -16.43 13.92
CA ILE A 21 -15.14 -15.86 15.15
C ILE A 21 -14.11 -15.90 16.29
N VAL A 22 -13.41 -17.02 16.46
CA VAL A 22 -12.35 -17.18 17.47
C VAL A 22 -11.20 -16.21 17.20
N ASN A 23 -10.71 -16.15 15.95
CA ASN A 23 -9.68 -15.22 15.51
C ASN A 23 -10.07 -13.76 15.78
N HIS A 24 -11.33 -13.40 15.52
CA HIS A 24 -11.82 -12.06 15.83
C HIS A 24 -11.82 -11.78 17.35
N LYS A 25 -12.24 -12.74 18.17
CA LYS A 25 -12.22 -12.61 19.63
C LYS A 25 -10.79 -12.44 20.15
N ASP A 26 -9.85 -13.22 19.64
CA ASP A 26 -8.45 -13.16 20.07
C ASP A 26 -7.76 -11.88 19.62
N ARG A 27 -8.01 -11.40 18.40
CA ARG A 27 -7.59 -10.06 17.95
C ARG A 27 -8.10 -8.96 18.88
N ARG A 28 -9.37 -9.03 19.31
CA ARG A 28 -9.94 -8.07 20.28
C ARG A 28 -9.21 -8.16 21.63
N LYS A 29 -8.92 -9.36 22.13
CA LYS A 29 -8.15 -9.55 23.37
C LYS A 29 -6.73 -8.99 23.24
N GLU A 30 -6.08 -9.22 22.11
CA GLU A 30 -4.73 -8.70 21.83
C GLU A 30 -4.72 -7.17 21.80
N ILE A 31 -5.68 -6.53 21.11
CA ILE A 31 -5.81 -5.07 21.11
C ILE A 31 -5.98 -4.52 22.54
N ARG A 32 -6.81 -5.16 23.36
CA ARG A 32 -7.00 -4.76 24.77
C ARG A 32 -5.70 -4.93 25.57
N ARG A 33 -4.97 -6.03 25.38
CA ARG A 33 -3.67 -6.27 26.01
C ARG A 33 -2.65 -5.21 25.59
N ASN A 34 -2.53 -4.94 24.29
CA ASN A 34 -1.60 -3.96 23.74
C ASN A 34 -1.91 -2.55 24.27
N ARG A 35 -3.18 -2.13 24.34
CA ARG A 35 -3.58 -0.85 24.97
C ARG A 35 -3.12 -0.74 26.43
N LYS A 36 -3.21 -1.83 27.22
CA LYS A 36 -2.69 -1.85 28.59
C LYS A 36 -1.16 -1.72 28.64
N LEU A 37 -0.45 -2.35 27.70
CA LEU A 37 1.02 -2.25 27.60
C LEU A 37 1.48 -0.85 27.17
N GLU A 38 0.74 -0.20 26.27
CA GLU A 38 1.02 1.16 25.81
C GLU A 38 1.05 2.17 26.96
N LYS A 39 0.22 1.97 28.00
CA LYS A 39 0.24 2.80 29.22
C LYS A 39 1.61 2.78 29.94
N TYR A 40 2.37 1.70 29.80
CA TYR A 40 3.70 1.56 30.40
C TYR A 40 4.84 1.86 29.42
N GLY A 41 4.53 2.45 28.25
CA GLY A 41 5.54 2.73 27.22
C GLY A 41 6.16 1.46 26.64
N ILE A 42 5.37 0.38 26.58
CA ILE A 42 5.75 -0.91 25.99
C ILE A 42 4.94 -1.05 24.70
N TYR A 43 5.64 -1.02 23.56
CA TYR A 43 4.99 -1.05 22.25
C TYR A 43 5.23 -2.37 21.53
N THR A 44 4.15 -2.89 20.95
CA THR A 44 4.12 -4.07 20.10
C THR A 44 3.44 -3.69 18.78
N GLY A 45 3.73 -4.42 17.70
CA GLY A 45 3.15 -4.19 16.37
C GLY A 45 4.06 -3.47 15.39
N ASN A 46 3.58 -3.31 14.15
CA ASN A 46 4.44 -3.03 12.99
C ASN A 46 4.44 -1.56 12.52
N ASP A 47 3.52 -0.73 13.01
CA ASP A 47 3.37 0.66 12.57
C ASP A 47 4.42 1.60 13.16
N SER A 48 5.61 1.64 12.55
CA SER A 48 6.77 2.38 13.06
C SER A 48 6.50 3.86 13.34
N VAL A 49 5.74 4.54 12.49
CA VAL A 49 5.43 5.98 12.63
C VAL A 49 4.51 6.22 13.83
N LYS A 50 3.48 5.39 14.01
CA LYS A 50 2.56 5.51 15.14
C LYS A 50 3.26 5.16 16.44
N THR A 51 4.06 4.09 16.44
CA THR A 51 4.85 3.70 17.62
C THR A 51 5.83 4.79 18.04
N LEU A 52 6.49 5.46 17.08
CA LEU A 52 7.40 6.57 17.38
C LEU A 52 6.68 7.73 18.09
N LYS A 53 5.52 8.14 17.58
CA LYS A 53 4.72 9.21 18.21
C LYS A 53 4.36 8.86 19.65
N LYS A 54 3.79 7.67 19.85
CA LYS A 54 3.43 7.19 21.19
C LYS A 54 4.63 7.15 22.14
N ALA A 55 5.78 6.70 21.66
CA ALA A 55 7.01 6.65 22.47
C ALA A 55 7.47 8.05 22.90
N GLN A 56 7.42 9.04 22.00
CA GLN A 56 7.73 10.43 22.33
C GLN A 56 6.73 11.04 23.32
N ASP A 57 5.44 10.75 23.15
CA ASP A 57 4.40 11.24 24.06
C ASP A 57 4.57 10.64 25.47
N PHE A 58 4.95 9.37 25.54
CA PHE A 58 5.21 8.70 26.82
C PHE A 58 6.48 9.23 27.52
N GLU A 59 7.56 9.52 26.79
CA GLU A 59 8.73 10.17 27.39
C GLU A 59 8.39 11.54 27.97
N LYS A 60 7.62 12.36 27.25
CA LYS A 60 7.14 13.65 27.76
C LYS A 60 6.30 13.47 29.03
N GLN A 61 5.41 12.48 29.06
CA GLN A 61 4.61 12.17 30.25
C GLN A 61 5.46 11.73 31.44
N LEU A 62 6.55 10.98 31.21
CA LEU A 62 7.49 10.61 32.26
C LEU A 62 8.26 11.82 32.78
N GLU A 63 8.73 12.70 31.89
CA GLU A 63 9.42 13.93 32.27
C GLU A 63 8.53 14.87 33.09
N THR A 64 7.26 15.02 32.73
CA THR A 64 6.30 15.81 33.52
C THR A 64 6.04 15.16 34.88
N LEU A 65 5.82 13.84 34.90
CA LEU A 65 5.54 13.12 36.14
C LEU A 65 6.74 13.14 37.10
N GLN A 66 7.97 13.12 36.59
CA GLN A 66 9.18 13.21 37.41
C GLN A 66 9.33 14.60 38.08
N LYS A 67 8.83 15.66 37.44
CA LYS A 67 8.83 17.02 37.99
C LYS A 67 7.74 17.23 39.04
N GLU A 68 6.57 16.66 38.81
CA GLU A 68 5.41 16.78 39.71
C GLU A 68 5.54 15.84 40.92
N ASP A 69 5.77 14.54 40.68
CA ASP A 69 5.73 13.47 41.69
C ASP A 69 6.85 12.42 41.46
N PRO A 70 8.03 12.57 42.09
CA PRO A 70 9.16 11.66 41.87
C PRO A 70 8.89 10.23 42.33
N GLU A 71 8.11 10.04 43.41
CA GLU A 71 7.77 8.72 43.93
C GLU A 71 6.89 7.91 42.95
N LYS A 72 5.91 8.58 42.31
CA LYS A 72 5.06 7.97 41.28
C LYS A 72 5.88 7.62 40.04
N ALA A 73 6.81 8.46 39.63
CA ALA A 73 7.72 8.17 38.53
C ALA A 73 8.61 6.94 38.81
N MET A 74 9.13 6.82 40.02
CA MET A 74 9.94 5.67 40.45
C MET A 74 9.15 4.35 40.44
N SER A 75 7.95 4.35 41.04
CA SER A 75 7.08 3.16 41.04
C SER A 75 6.65 2.73 39.63
N LEU A 76 6.38 3.70 38.74
CA LEU A 76 6.08 3.44 37.34
C LEU A 76 7.28 2.82 36.62
N SER A 77 8.48 3.39 36.80
CA SER A 77 9.72 2.87 36.23
C SER A 77 10.00 1.43 36.66
N GLN A 78 9.86 1.14 37.96
CA GLN A 78 10.02 -0.22 38.50
C GLN A 78 8.97 -1.18 37.91
N ARG A 79 7.70 -0.78 37.83
CA ARG A 79 6.66 -1.60 37.21
C ARG A 79 6.95 -1.86 35.73
N ARG A 80 7.45 -0.85 35.01
CA ARG A 80 7.82 -0.95 33.59
C ARG A 80 8.98 -1.94 33.40
N SER A 81 10.02 -1.88 34.24
CA SER A 81 11.18 -2.78 34.13
C SER A 81 10.80 -4.24 34.35
N TRP A 82 9.96 -4.53 35.36
CA TRP A 82 9.44 -5.89 35.60
C TRP A 82 8.59 -6.40 34.45
N LEU A 83 7.69 -5.57 33.90
CA LEU A 83 6.88 -5.95 32.74
C LEU A 83 7.74 -6.24 31.52
N LEU A 84 8.78 -5.44 31.27
CA LEU A 84 9.72 -5.65 30.18
C LEU A 84 10.49 -6.96 30.35
N ALA A 85 11.01 -7.24 31.55
CA ALA A 85 11.71 -8.48 31.85
C ALA A 85 10.81 -9.70 31.59
N ARG A 86 9.56 -9.67 32.09
CA ARG A 86 8.59 -10.74 31.87
C ARG A 86 8.25 -10.95 30.39
N LEU A 87 8.04 -9.87 29.63
CA LEU A 87 7.71 -9.97 28.21
C LEU A 87 8.88 -10.46 27.36
N LYS A 88 10.11 -10.04 27.70
CA LYS A 88 11.33 -10.55 27.06
C LYS A 88 11.52 -12.03 27.34
N ALA A 89 11.30 -12.48 28.58
CA ALA A 89 11.33 -13.91 28.93
C ALA A 89 10.25 -14.71 28.20
N GLN A 90 9.06 -14.13 27.99
CA GLN A 90 8.00 -14.72 27.16
C GLN A 90 8.38 -14.81 25.66
N GLY A 91 9.40 -14.08 25.20
CA GLY A 91 9.79 -14.02 23.79
C GLY A 91 9.02 -12.97 22.96
N VAL A 92 8.31 -12.05 23.62
CA VAL A 92 7.56 -10.99 22.92
C VAL A 92 8.52 -9.92 22.40
N LYS A 93 8.41 -9.58 21.10
CA LYS A 93 9.21 -8.53 20.46
C LYS A 93 8.73 -7.14 20.89
N VAL A 94 9.37 -6.58 21.92
CA VAL A 94 9.06 -5.24 22.43
C VAL A 94 9.94 -4.17 21.77
N LYS A 95 9.33 -3.04 21.41
CA LYS A 95 10.02 -1.85 20.88
C LYS A 95 10.13 -0.78 21.96
N THR A 96 11.34 -0.53 22.46
CA THR A 96 11.62 0.47 23.50
C THR A 96 12.46 1.66 23.00
N ASP A 97 13.32 1.44 22.01
CA ASP A 97 14.37 2.41 21.67
C ASP A 97 13.90 3.44 20.64
N ILE A 98 13.89 4.72 20.99
CA ILE A 98 13.42 5.79 20.10
C ILE A 98 14.31 5.96 18.86
N SER A 99 15.63 5.84 19.00
CA SER A 99 16.56 5.95 17.87
C SER A 99 16.22 4.93 16.78
N ARG A 100 15.96 3.68 17.16
CA ARG A 100 15.55 2.60 16.25
C ARG A 100 14.17 2.85 15.65
N LEU A 101 13.22 3.37 16.44
CA LEU A 101 11.89 3.74 15.94
C LEU A 101 11.96 4.88 14.90
N LYS A 102 12.83 5.87 15.10
CA LYS A 102 13.11 6.94 14.11
C LYS A 102 13.69 6.38 12.83
N MET A 103 14.68 5.49 12.90
CA MET A 103 15.27 4.85 11.71
C MET A 103 14.24 4.02 10.94
N SER A 104 13.45 3.22 11.65
CA SER A 104 12.40 2.39 11.07
C SER A 104 11.30 3.25 10.41
N ALA A 105 10.92 4.39 11.03
CA ALA A 105 9.99 5.34 10.45
C ALA A 105 10.53 5.93 9.14
N LYS A 106 11.77 6.42 9.13
CA LYS A 106 12.46 6.92 7.92
C LYS A 106 12.53 5.86 6.81
N LYS A 107 12.84 4.60 7.17
CA LYS A 107 12.86 3.49 6.21
C LYS A 107 11.47 3.25 5.60
N SER A 108 10.43 3.28 6.41
CA SER A 108 9.05 3.12 5.94
C SER A 108 8.62 4.23 4.97
N GLU A 109 9.03 5.47 5.23
CA GLU A 109 8.79 6.61 4.35
C GLU A 109 9.59 6.50 3.04
N ALA A 110 10.86 6.09 3.12
CA ALA A 110 11.69 5.87 1.94
C ALA A 110 11.11 4.78 1.01
N ILE A 111 10.59 3.68 1.58
CA ILE A 111 9.91 2.64 0.81
C ILE A 111 8.68 3.20 0.12
N LYS A 112 7.82 3.95 0.83
CA LYS A 112 6.63 4.59 0.25
C LYS A 112 7.01 5.56 -0.87
N ARG A 113 8.07 6.34 -0.72
CA ARG A 113 8.58 7.27 -1.75
C ARG A 113 9.04 6.52 -3.00
N ARG A 114 9.81 5.45 -2.83
CA ARG A 114 10.28 4.60 -3.94
C ARG A 114 9.09 4.01 -4.70
N SER A 115 8.14 3.40 -3.97
CA SER A 115 6.93 2.84 -4.57
C SER A 115 6.16 3.92 -5.33
N SER A 116 5.90 5.08 -4.73
CA SER A 116 5.19 6.19 -5.39
C SER A 116 5.88 6.61 -6.68
N LYS A 117 7.22 6.77 -6.67
CA LYS A 117 8.00 7.09 -7.87
C LYS A 117 7.85 6.03 -8.95
N SER A 118 8.03 4.75 -8.61
CA SER A 118 7.88 3.64 -9.57
C SER A 118 6.46 3.50 -10.12
N TRP A 119 5.42 3.86 -9.36
CA TRP A 119 4.05 3.90 -9.86
C TRP A 119 3.82 5.06 -10.84
N LYS A 120 4.39 6.24 -10.57
CA LYS A 120 4.36 7.37 -11.50
C LYS A 120 5.07 7.05 -12.81
N GLU A 121 6.29 6.54 -12.73
CA GLU A 121 7.07 6.13 -13.92
C GLU A 121 6.33 5.09 -14.78
N ARG A 122 5.66 4.12 -14.14
CA ARG A 122 4.82 3.14 -14.85
C ARG A 122 3.62 3.79 -15.53
N ALA A 123 2.95 4.72 -14.86
CA ALA A 123 1.82 5.45 -15.45
C ALA A 123 2.26 6.28 -16.66
N ASP A 124 3.37 7.01 -16.53
CA ASP A 124 3.95 7.83 -17.60
C ASP A 124 4.40 6.97 -18.79
N HIS A 125 5.02 5.82 -18.51
CA HIS A 125 5.42 4.87 -19.55
C HIS A 125 4.22 4.31 -20.30
N VAL A 126 3.13 3.95 -19.59
CA VAL A 126 1.89 3.48 -20.22
C VAL A 126 1.26 4.58 -21.07
N ALA A 127 1.23 5.83 -20.59
CA ALA A 127 0.71 6.97 -21.35
C ALA A 127 1.53 7.23 -22.62
N SER A 128 2.85 7.26 -22.51
CA SER A 128 3.78 7.42 -23.64
C SER A 128 3.61 6.31 -24.69
N ASN A 129 3.49 5.06 -24.25
CA ASN A 129 3.27 3.93 -25.16
C ASN A 129 1.93 4.00 -25.89
N LYS A 130 0.87 4.47 -25.22
CA LYS A 130 -0.43 4.70 -25.85
C LYS A 130 -0.34 5.79 -26.92
N ASP A 131 0.27 6.93 -26.59
CA ASP A 131 0.48 8.05 -27.51
C ASP A 131 1.35 7.66 -28.72
N ALA A 132 2.45 6.95 -28.49
CA ALA A 132 3.31 6.46 -29.58
C ALA A 132 2.58 5.52 -30.55
N LYS A 133 1.74 4.61 -30.02
CA LYS A 133 0.89 3.73 -30.85
C LYS A 133 -0.14 4.53 -31.65
N GLN A 134 -0.76 5.52 -31.01
CA GLN A 134 -1.77 6.36 -31.67
C GLN A 134 -1.14 7.21 -32.77
N LYS A 135 -0.01 7.88 -32.52
CA LYS A 135 0.77 8.61 -33.54
C LYS A 135 1.19 7.72 -34.70
N LYS A 136 1.62 6.47 -34.43
CA LYS A 136 1.93 5.51 -35.49
C LYS A 136 0.71 5.18 -36.34
N ARG A 137 -0.46 4.99 -35.72
CA ARG A 137 -1.73 4.74 -36.43
C ARG A 137 -2.11 5.94 -37.30
N GLU A 138 -2.01 7.16 -36.78
CA GLU A 138 -2.32 8.38 -37.52
C GLU A 138 -1.43 8.56 -38.74
N ARG A 139 -0.10 8.39 -38.59
CA ARG A 139 0.83 8.41 -39.73
C ARG A 139 0.48 7.35 -40.77
N ASN A 140 0.18 6.12 -40.36
CA ASN A 140 -0.21 5.05 -41.28
C ASN A 140 -1.52 5.36 -42.02
N LEU A 141 -2.51 5.94 -41.34
CA LEU A 141 -3.76 6.37 -41.97
C LEU A 141 -3.52 7.51 -42.96
N GLN A 142 -2.65 8.46 -42.62
CA GLN A 142 -2.28 9.56 -43.50
C GLN A 142 -1.62 9.06 -44.78
N ILE A 143 -0.60 8.19 -44.65
CA ILE A 143 0.06 7.54 -45.80
C ILE A 143 -0.95 6.79 -46.68
N ARG A 144 -1.93 6.08 -46.09
CA ARG A 144 -2.99 5.40 -46.85
C ARG A 144 -3.87 6.39 -47.61
N ARG A 145 -4.26 7.51 -47.00
CA ARG A 145 -5.06 8.56 -47.67
C ARG A 145 -4.28 9.17 -48.83
N ASP A 146 -3.02 9.51 -48.60
CA ASP A 146 -2.16 10.14 -49.61
C ASP A 146 -1.85 9.17 -50.75
N SER A 147 -1.61 7.90 -50.47
CA SER A 147 -1.44 6.86 -51.51
C SER A 147 -2.70 6.68 -52.38
N LYS A 148 -3.90 6.79 -51.78
CA LYS A 148 -5.17 6.70 -52.51
C LYS A 148 -5.34 7.90 -53.43
N LYS A 149 -5.07 9.11 -52.92
CA LYS A 149 -5.05 10.35 -53.71
C LYS A 149 -4.05 10.27 -54.86
N ALA A 150 -2.81 9.88 -54.58
CA ALA A 150 -1.75 9.71 -55.59
C ALA A 150 -2.12 8.66 -56.64
N LYS A 151 -2.72 7.52 -56.26
CA LYS A 151 -3.17 6.50 -57.22
C LYS A 151 -4.31 7.01 -58.10
N LYS A 152 -5.27 7.76 -57.55
CA LYS A 152 -6.35 8.40 -58.33
C LYS A 152 -5.76 9.43 -59.30
N TYR A 153 -4.84 10.27 -58.84
CA TYR A 153 -4.14 11.25 -59.66
C TYR A 153 -3.39 10.59 -60.83
N LYS A 154 -2.55 9.58 -60.56
CA LYS A 154 -1.84 8.82 -61.59
C LYS A 154 -2.76 8.20 -62.65
N LYS A 155 -3.96 7.75 -62.27
CA LYS A 155 -4.96 7.23 -63.22
C LYS A 155 -5.54 8.32 -64.12
N LEU A 156 -5.81 9.51 -63.58
CA LEU A 156 -6.37 10.64 -64.34
C LEU A 156 -5.36 11.20 -65.34
N VAL A 157 -4.09 11.33 -64.93
CA VAL A 157 -2.98 11.72 -65.83
C VAL A 157 -2.84 10.73 -66.98
N LYS A 158 -2.82 9.41 -66.71
CA LYS A 158 -2.75 8.37 -67.75
C LYS A 158 -3.90 8.41 -68.75
N LYS A 159 -5.07 8.90 -68.34
CA LYS A 159 -6.25 9.07 -69.20
C LYS A 159 -6.27 10.41 -69.95
N GLY A 160 -5.29 11.29 -69.72
CA GLY A 160 -5.22 12.62 -70.32
C GLY A 160 -6.14 13.67 -69.68
N HIS A 161 -6.81 13.37 -68.57
CA HIS A 161 -7.71 14.32 -67.91
C HIS A 161 -6.98 15.41 -67.10
N ILE A 162 -5.69 15.23 -66.78
CA ILE A 162 -4.89 16.16 -65.96
C ILE A 162 -3.47 16.28 -66.53
N LEU A 163 -2.97 17.51 -66.66
CA LEU A 163 -1.57 17.81 -67.05
C LEU A 163 -0.63 17.68 -65.84
N PRO A 164 0.47 16.91 -65.94
CA PRO A 164 1.33 16.59 -64.80
C PRO A 164 2.10 17.77 -64.20
N GLN A 165 2.21 18.91 -64.89
CA GLN A 165 3.05 20.05 -64.51
C GLN A 165 2.39 21.02 -63.50
N LEU A 166 1.09 20.86 -63.22
CA LEU A 166 0.26 21.82 -62.45
C LEU A 166 -0.02 21.41 -60.99
N HIS A 167 0.61 20.35 -60.49
CA HIS A 167 0.23 19.73 -59.20
C HIS A 167 1.06 20.21 -57.99
N ASN A 168 2.27 20.75 -58.19
CA ASN A 168 3.18 21.04 -57.09
C ASN A 168 2.97 22.45 -56.52
N ASP A 169 1.79 22.74 -55.96
CA ASP A 169 1.54 23.84 -55.03
C ASP A 169 0.73 23.31 -53.84
#